data_AF-A0A966D0S8-F1
#
_entry.id   AF-A0A966D0S8-F1
#
_cell.length_a   1.000
_cell.length_b   1.000
_cell.length_c   1.000
_cell.angle_alpha   90.00
_cell.angle_beta   90.00
_cell.angle_gamma   90.00
#
_symmetry.space_group_name_H-M   'P 1'
#
loop_
_entity.id
_entity.type
_entity.pdbx_description
1 polymer ?
#
loop_
_entity_poly.entity_id
_entity_poly.type
_entity_poly.pdbx_seq_one_letter_code
_entity_poly.pdbx_strand_id
1 'polypeptide(L)'
;MKRRRRLMITLVVLILLMTAFSAYGWFFRHYLDPQLYLDMARQHVEYDPYLGNWQQPDFEMIWQQGRPYVHFTFVNDRPGAYADIDLYIEPFSKTVSYTAP
;
A
#
# COMPACT_ATOMS: atom_id res chain seq x y z
N MET A 1 -39.36 -16.22 -26.01
CA MET A 1 -38.23 -16.88 -25.32
C MET A 1 -36.91 -16.09 -25.39
N LYS A 2 -36.49 -15.56 -26.55
CA LYS A 2 -35.20 -14.81 -26.71
C LYS A 2 -35.05 -13.58 -25.76
N ARG A 3 -36.12 -12.83 -25.48
CA ARG A 3 -36.11 -11.63 -24.61
C ARG A 3 -35.88 -11.96 -23.13
N ARG A 4 -36.48 -13.05 -22.61
CA ARG A 4 -36.26 -13.54 -21.24
C ARG A 4 -34.84 -14.07 -21.04
N ARG A 5 -34.27 -14.76 -22.04
CA ARG A 5 -32.88 -15.23 -22.03
C ARG A 5 -31.88 -14.06 -22.01
N ARG A 6 -32.13 -13.00 -22.80
CA ARG A 6 -31.31 -11.76 -22.76
C ARG A 6 -31.37 -11.08 -21.39
N LEU A 7 -32.55 -10.95 -20.79
CA LEU A 7 -32.71 -10.39 -19.44
C LEU A 7 -31.95 -11.18 -18.37
N MET A 8 -32.02 -12.51 -18.38
CA MET A 8 -31.23 -13.34 -17.46
C MET A 8 -29.72 -13.16 -17.66
N ILE A 9 -29.24 -13.12 -18.90
CA ILE A 9 -27.81 -12.90 -19.19
C ILE A 9 -27.38 -11.53 -18.66
N THR A 10 -28.15 -10.47 -18.93
CA THR A 10 -27.85 -9.13 -18.42
C THR A 10 -27.81 -9.10 -16.90
N LEU A 11 -28.75 -9.78 -16.22
CA LEU A 11 -28.77 -9.86 -14.77
C LEU A 11 -27.52 -10.58 -14.21
N VAL A 12 -27.13 -11.71 -14.83
CA VAL A 12 -25.93 -12.45 -14.44
C VAL A 12 -24.68 -11.60 -14.63
N VAL A 13 -24.54 -10.92 -15.77
CA VAL A 13 -23.41 -10.02 -16.04
C VAL A 13 -23.36 -8.88 -15.03
N LEU A 14 -24.51 -8.28 -14.70
CA LEU A 14 -24.58 -7.20 -13.71
C LEU A 14 -24.11 -7.68 -12.34
N ILE A 15 -24.59 -8.85 -11.88
CA ILE A 15 -24.18 -9.44 -10.61
C ILE A 15 -22.67 -9.70 -10.61
N LEU A 16 -22.14 -10.25 -11.71
CA LEU A 16 -20.72 -10.56 -11.83
C LEU A 16 -19.86 -9.29 -11.78
N LEU A 17 -20.30 -8.21 -12.42
CA LEU A 17 -19.66 -6.90 -12.34
C LEU A 17 -19.73 -6.31 -10.93
N MET A 18 -20.88 -6.40 -10.25
CA MET A 18 -21.01 -5.91 -8.87
C MET A 18 -20.10 -6.67 -7.91
N THR A 19 -20.01 -8.00 -8.05
CA THR A 19 -19.12 -8.84 -7.25
C THR A 19 -17.65 -8.51 -7.53
N ALA A 20 -17.27 -8.37 -8.81
CA ALA A 20 -15.90 -8.00 -9.19
C ALA A 20 -15.51 -6.63 -8.64
N PHE A 21 -16.40 -5.64 -8.74
CA PHE A 21 -16.18 -4.30 -8.20
C PHE A 21 -16.05 -4.31 -6.68
N SER A 22 -16.90 -5.07 -5.99
CA SER A 22 -16.86 -5.20 -4.52
C SER A 22 -15.57 -5.90 -4.05
N ALA A 23 -15.16 -6.96 -4.74
CA ALA A 23 -13.92 -7.67 -4.46
C ALA A 23 -12.69 -6.79 -4.69
N TYR A 24 -12.68 -6.02 -5.80
CA TYR A 24 -11.62 -5.06 -6.10
C TYR A 24 -11.53 -3.96 -5.02
N GLY A 25 -12.66 -3.40 -4.62
CA GLY A 25 -12.70 -2.40 -3.56
C GLY A 25 -12.23 -2.94 -2.20
N TRP A 26 -12.62 -4.17 -1.86
CA TRP A 26 -12.13 -4.85 -0.66
C TRP A 26 -10.61 -5.07 -0.71
N PHE A 27 -10.09 -5.55 -1.85
CA PHE A 27 -8.66 -5.76 -2.06
C PHE A 27 -7.86 -4.46 -1.89
N PHE A 28 -8.32 -3.36 -2.51
CA PHE A 28 -7.63 -2.08 -2.42
C PHE A 28 -7.57 -1.55 -0.98
N ARG A 29 -8.68 -1.63 -0.23
CA ARG A 29 -8.70 -1.19 1.17
C ARG A 29 -7.82 -2.05 2.08
N HIS A 30 -7.68 -3.33 1.80
CA HIS A 30 -6.91 -4.22 2.67
C HIS A 30 -5.41 -4.20 2.34
N TYR A 31 -5.05 -4.13 1.06
CA TYR A 31 -3.68 -4.29 0.60
C TYR A 31 -3.06 -3.04 0.01
N LEU A 32 -3.80 -1.98 -0.28
CA LEU A 32 -3.26 -0.79 -0.96
C LEU A 32 -3.67 0.51 -0.26
N ASP A 33 -4.05 0.46 1.02
CA ASP A 33 -4.37 1.65 1.82
C ASP A 33 -3.10 2.43 2.17
N PRO A 34 -2.88 3.63 1.58
CA PRO A 34 -1.67 4.41 1.82
C PRO A 34 -1.56 4.89 3.26
N GLN A 35 -2.69 5.16 3.92
CA GLN A 35 -2.70 5.64 5.30
C GLN A 35 -2.21 4.55 6.25
N LEU A 36 -2.67 3.31 6.04
CA LEU A 36 -2.21 2.14 6.79
C LEU A 36 -0.69 1.99 6.69
N TYR A 37 -0.12 2.13 5.49
CA TYR A 37 1.32 2.01 5.28
C TYR A 37 2.12 3.12 5.94
N LEU A 38 1.64 4.36 5.85
CA LEU A 38 2.24 5.50 6.53
C LEU A 38 2.23 5.32 8.05
N ASP A 39 1.11 4.85 8.60
CA ASP A 39 0.98 4.59 10.04
C ASP A 39 1.93 3.47 10.48
N MET A 40 2.05 2.39 9.70
CA MET A 40 3.02 1.31 9.96
C MET A 40 4.46 1.80 9.93
N ALA A 41 4.82 2.66 8.96
CA ALA A 41 6.17 3.20 8.85
C ALA A 41 6.51 4.10 10.06
N ARG A 42 5.60 4.99 10.45
CA ARG A 42 5.78 5.87 11.62
C ARG A 42 5.88 5.11 12.95
N GLN A 43 5.14 4.01 13.09
CA GLN A 43 5.24 3.16 14.28
C GLN A 43 6.63 2.54 14.44
N HIS A 44 7.37 2.33 13.35
CA HIS A 44 8.70 1.72 13.38
C HIS A 44 9.84 2.74 13.54
N VAL A 45 9.68 3.96 13.03
CA VAL A 45 10.72 5.00 13.13
C VAL A 45 10.66 5.76 14.45
N GLU A 46 9.52 5.69 15.16
CA GLU A 46 9.16 6.57 16.28
C GLU A 46 9.24 8.06 15.87
N TYR A 47 8.73 8.98 16.70
CA TYR A 47 8.87 10.41 16.40
C TYR A 47 10.28 10.88 16.78
N ASP A 48 11.06 11.33 15.79
CA ASP A 48 12.34 12.01 16.00
C ASP A 48 12.26 13.45 15.43
N PRO A 49 12.52 14.50 16.24
CA PRO A 49 12.50 15.89 15.77
C PRO A 49 13.54 16.20 14.69
N TYR A 50 14.52 15.33 14.45
CA TYR A 50 15.48 15.45 13.36
C TYR A 50 15.00 14.85 12.03
N LEU A 51 13.82 14.24 11.98
CA LEU A 51 13.24 13.73 10.73
C LEU A 51 12.37 14.81 10.08
N GLY A 52 12.95 15.53 9.12
CA GLY A 52 12.33 16.69 8.48
C GLY A 52 11.00 16.38 7.79
N ASN A 53 10.85 15.16 7.28
CA ASN A 53 9.66 14.69 6.55
C ASN A 53 8.84 13.65 7.33
N TRP A 54 8.95 13.54 8.65
CA TRP A 54 8.25 12.49 9.43
C TRP A 54 6.73 12.41 9.18
N GLN A 55 6.08 13.56 8.97
CA GLN A 55 4.65 13.60 8.66
C GLN A 55 4.33 13.20 7.22
N GLN A 56 5.23 13.40 6.28
CA GLN A 56 5.00 13.10 4.87
C GLN A 56 6.31 12.55 4.28
N PRO A 57 6.70 11.33 4.67
CA PRO A 57 7.89 10.71 4.12
C PRO A 57 7.69 10.47 2.63
N ASP A 58 8.79 10.54 1.88
CA ASP A 58 8.78 10.15 0.48
C ASP A 58 8.46 8.66 0.40
N PHE A 59 7.65 8.27 -0.57
CA PHE A 59 7.28 6.89 -0.75
C PHE A 59 7.20 6.50 -2.22
N GLU A 60 7.56 5.26 -2.49
CA GLU A 60 7.47 4.66 -3.81
C GLU A 60 7.09 3.19 -3.71
N MET A 61 6.58 2.65 -4.82
CA MET A 61 6.23 1.25 -4.92
C MET A 61 7.29 0.53 -5.75
N ILE A 62 8.07 -0.34 -5.10
CA ILE A 62 9.21 -1.04 -5.73
C ILE A 62 8.93 -2.54 -5.88
N TRP A 63 9.42 -3.12 -6.96
CA TRP A 63 9.33 -4.56 -7.21
C TRP A 63 10.70 -5.20 -6.99
N GLN A 64 10.81 -6.09 -6.00
CA GLN A 64 12.02 -6.84 -5.71
C GLN A 64 11.71 -8.31 -5.54
N GLN A 65 12.53 -9.18 -6.14
CA GLN A 65 12.38 -10.64 -6.08
C GLN A 65 10.97 -11.15 -6.45
N GLY A 66 10.31 -10.47 -7.39
CA GLY A 66 8.96 -10.81 -7.84
C GLY A 66 7.85 -10.44 -6.86
N ARG A 67 8.14 -9.66 -5.82
CA ARG A 67 7.18 -9.21 -4.81
C ARG A 67 7.09 -7.68 -4.78
N PRO A 68 5.90 -7.13 -4.51
CA PRO A 68 5.73 -5.70 -4.30
C PRO A 68 6.21 -5.28 -2.92
N TYR A 69 6.80 -4.10 -2.82
CA TYR A 69 7.11 -3.43 -1.56
C TYR A 69 6.74 -1.97 -1.64
N VAL A 70 6.27 -1.41 -0.54
CA VAL A 70 6.15 0.03 -0.35
C VAL A 70 7.41 0.49 0.36
N HIS A 71 8.20 1.30 -0.32
CA HIS A 71 9.44 1.87 0.21
C HIS A 71 9.15 3.28 0.71
N PHE A 72 9.51 3.57 1.95
CA PHE A 72 9.46 4.89 2.57
C PHE A 72 10.85 5.38 2.87
N THR A 73 11.13 6.64 2.57
CA THR A 73 12.38 7.31 2.89
C THR A 73 12.10 8.46 3.84
N PHE A 74 12.67 8.37 5.05
CA PHE A 74 12.64 9.44 6.03
C PHE A 74 13.95 10.21 5.99
N VAL A 75 13.87 11.50 5.68
CA VAL A 75 15.02 12.39 5.55
C VAL A 75 15.50 12.80 6.94
N ASN A 76 16.78 12.55 7.20
CA ASN A 76 17.41 12.84 8.48
C ASN A 76 18.22 14.14 8.42
N ASP A 77 17.70 15.18 9.08
CA ASP A 77 18.30 16.51 9.16
C ASP A 77 19.27 16.66 10.34
N ARG A 78 19.62 15.56 11.03
CA ARG A 78 20.49 15.61 12.20
C ARG A 78 21.89 16.13 11.81
N PRO A 79 22.38 17.21 12.46
CA PRO A 79 23.72 17.73 12.18
C PRO A 79 24.80 16.68 12.43
N GLY A 80 25.56 16.33 11.39
CA GLY A 80 26.64 15.34 11.47
C GLY A 80 26.21 13.87 11.31
N ALA A 81 24.93 13.59 11.07
CA ALA A 81 24.42 12.25 10.76
C ALA A 81 23.39 12.33 9.63
N TYR A 82 23.86 12.17 8.38
CA TYR A 82 23.07 12.35 7.14
C TYR A 82 22.48 11.03 6.59
N ALA A 83 22.38 10.00 7.42
CA ALA A 83 21.79 8.73 6.96
C ALA A 83 20.27 8.83 7.06
N ASP A 84 19.61 8.81 5.91
CA ASP A 84 18.18 8.65 5.80
C ASP A 84 17.75 7.28 6.35
N ILE A 85 16.49 7.17 6.75
CA ILE A 85 15.91 5.92 7.22
C ILE A 85 15.02 5.38 6.11
N ASP A 86 15.46 4.27 5.52
CA ASP A 86 14.69 3.53 4.53
C ASP A 86 13.88 2.41 5.20
N LEU A 87 12.59 2.37 4.88
CA LEU A 87 11.67 1.35 5.36
C LEU A 87 10.96 0.67 4.19
N TYR A 88 10.96 -0.67 4.21
CA TYR A 88 10.31 -1.50 3.22
C TYR A 88 9.15 -2.24 3.86
N ILE A 89 7.95 -2.10 3.29
CA ILE A 89 6.75 -2.79 3.76
C ILE A 89 6.23 -3.73 2.67
N GLU A 90 6.15 -5.03 2.97
CA GLU A 90 5.53 -6.00 2.06
C GLU A 90 3.99 -5.92 2.19
N PRO A 91 3.24 -5.57 1.13
CA PRO A 91 1.79 -5.32 1.19
C PRO A 91 0.95 -6.49 1.69
N PHE A 92 1.37 -7.72 1.40
CA PHE A 92 0.61 -8.93 1.70
C PHE A 92 0.82 -9.45 3.12
N SER A 93 2.07 -9.47 3.58
CA SER A 93 2.42 -9.95 4.92
C SER A 93 2.35 -8.84 5.97
N LYS A 94 2.33 -7.57 5.53
CA LYS A 94 2.42 -6.38 6.41
C LYS A 94 3.69 -6.39 7.27
N THR A 95 4.76 -6.97 6.73
CA THR A 95 6.07 -7.01 7.38
C THR A 95 6.87 -5.77 7.03
N VAL A 96 7.49 -5.14 8.03
CA VAL A 96 8.36 -3.97 7.88
C VAL A 96 9.83 -4.39 8.02
N SER A 97 10.70 -3.86 7.16
CA SER A 97 12.15 -4.10 7.16
C SER A 97 12.92 -2.80 6.97
N TYR A 98 14.08 -2.66 7.61
CA TYR A 98 15.02 -1.54 7.42
C TYR A 98 16.09 -1.83 6.35
N THR A 99 16.00 -2.99 5.70
CA THR A 99 16.96 -3.41 4.68
C THR A 99 16.18 -3.87 3.46
N ALA A 100 16.69 -3.47 2.29
CA ALA A 100 16.15 -3.91 1.02
C ALA A 100 16.17 -5.46 0.96
N PRO A 101 15.05 -6.11 0.63
CA PRO A 101 14.95 -7.57 0.55
C PRO A 101 15.80 -8.22 -0.56
#